data_AF-A0A2N4SY91-F1
#
_entry.id   AF-A0A2N4SY91-F1
#
_cell.length_a   1.000
_cell.length_b   1.000
_cell.length_c   1.000
_cell.angle_alpha   90.00
_cell.angle_beta   90.00
_cell.angle_gamma   90.00
#
_symmetry.space_group_name_H-M   'P 1'
#
loop_
_entity.id
_entity.type
_entity.pdbx_description
1 polymer ?
#
loop_
_entity_poly.entity_id
_entity_poly.type
_entity_poly.pdbx_seq_one_letter_code
_entity_poly.pdbx_strand_id
1 'polypeptide(L)' 'MLRSQSMDTEEIQHLWARAYSEWFPANPYQPLAEPELLATVFDQDGRPDHAELWLAIAPMD' A
#
# COMPACT_ATOMS: atom_id res chain seq x y z
N MET A 1 7.35 -3.08 0.77
CA MET A 1 5.98 -3.61 0.60
C MET A 1 5.05 -2.75 1.46
N LEU A 2 4.02 -2.14 0.86
CA LEU A 2 3.07 -1.28 1.57
C LEU A 2 1.94 -2.14 2.15
N ARG A 3 2.01 -2.40 3.46
CA ARG A 3 1.00 -3.18 4.19
C ARG A 3 0.67 -2.57 5.54
N SER A 4 -0.57 -2.75 6.00
CA SER A 4 -0.92 -2.49 7.40
C SER A 4 -0.45 -3.65 8.29
N GLN A 5 -0.50 -3.45 9.60
CA GLN A 5 -0.24 -4.51 10.58
C GLN A 5 -1.54 -5.20 10.99
N SER A 6 -2.65 -4.47 10.98
CA SER A 6 -4.00 -4.94 11.28
C SER A 6 -5.02 -4.39 10.26
N MET A 7 -6.31 -4.65 10.50
CA MET A 7 -7.43 -4.06 9.76
C MET A 7 -7.92 -2.73 10.36
N ASP A 8 -7.17 -2.12 11.28
CA ASP A 8 -7.53 -0.84 11.85
C ASP A 8 -7.53 0.25 10.78
N THR A 9 -8.62 1.01 10.70
CA THR A 9 -8.81 2.05 9.67
C THR A 9 -7.64 3.03 9.62
N GLU A 10 -7.10 3.44 10.77
CA GLU A 10 -5.98 4.38 10.82
C GLU A 10 -4.72 3.81 10.15
N GLU A 11 -4.38 2.54 10.41
CA GLU A 11 -3.21 1.91 9.79
C GLU A 11 -3.36 1.77 8.28
N ILE A 12 -4.57 1.44 7.81
CA ILE A 12 -4.92 1.34 6.40
C ILE A 12 -4.79 2.72 5.74
N GLN A 13 -5.38 3.77 6.32
CA GLN A 13 -5.32 5.13 5.80
C GLN A 13 -3.87 5.66 5.73
N HIS A 14 -3.02 5.26 6.68
CA HIS A 14 -1.59 5.59 6.66
C HIS A 14 -0.79 4.91 5.55
N LEU A 15 -1.35 3.95 4.79
CA LEU A 15 -0.65 3.36 3.64
C LEU A 15 -0.39 4.37 2.54
N TRP A 16 -1.40 5.17 2.17
CA TRP A 16 -1.24 6.23 1.17
C TRP A 16 -0.28 7.30 1.63
N ALA A 17 -0.41 7.76 2.89
CA ALA A 17 0.52 8.73 3.46
C ALA A 17 1.97 8.24 3.33
N ARG A 18 2.27 7.05 3.84
CA ARG A 18 3.62 6.46 3.77
C ARG A 18 4.09 6.25 2.32
N ALA A 19 3.22 5.80 1.43
CA ALA A 19 3.57 5.61 0.03
C ALA A 19 4.05 6.91 -0.62
N TYR A 20 3.25 7.97 -0.49
CA TYR A 20 3.46 9.25 -1.18
C TYR A 20 4.45 10.18 -0.48
N SER A 21 4.61 10.11 0.84
CA SER A 21 5.53 10.99 1.58
C SER A 21 6.87 10.34 1.94
N GLU A 22 6.96 9.01 1.96
CA GLU A 22 8.18 8.31 2.41
C GLU A 22 8.72 7.38 1.33
N TRP A 23 7.90 6.46 0.82
CA TRP A 23 8.38 5.40 -0.07
C TRP A 23 8.78 5.93 -1.45
N PHE A 24 7.92 6.70 -2.14
CA PHE A 24 8.28 7.28 -3.44
C PHE A 24 9.52 8.20 -3.37
N PRO A 25 9.64 9.13 -2.41
CA PRO A 25 10.85 9.93 -2.27
C PRO A 25 12.14 9.13 -2.03
N ALA A 26 12.04 7.94 -1.44
CA ALA A 26 13.18 7.09 -1.11
C ALA A 26 13.54 6.05 -2.19
N ASN A 27 12.74 5.91 -3.26
CA ASN A 27 12.90 4.86 -4.27
C ASN A 27 12.85 5.42 -5.70
N PRO A 28 13.55 4.82 -6.68
CA PRO A 28 13.64 5.34 -8.06
C PRO A 28 12.41 5.01 -8.91
N TYR A 29 11.21 5.22 -8.36
CA TYR A 29 9.93 4.99 -9.03
C TYR A 29 9.03 6.21 -8.91
N GLN A 30 8.15 6.40 -9.88
CA GLN A 30 7.11 7.42 -9.88
C GLN A 30 5.71 6.78 -9.96
N PRO A 31 4.71 7.35 -9.27
CA PRO A 31 3.33 6.90 -9.37
C PRO A 31 2.77 7.20 -10.77
N LEU A 32 1.99 6.27 -11.31
CA LEU A 32 1.19 6.50 -12.51
C LEU A 32 -0.23 6.94 -12.12
N ALA A 33 -0.87 7.77 -12.96
CA ALA A 33 -2.27 8.18 -12.79
C ALA A 33 -3.25 7.07 -13.20
N GLU A 34 -3.00 5.86 -12.72
CA GLU A 34 -3.74 4.63 -12.99
C GLU A 34 -4.43 4.15 -11.70
N PRO A 35 -5.38 3.20 -11.77
CA PRO A 35 -6.09 2.72 -10.59
C PRO A 35 -5.16 2.14 -9.50
N GLU A 36 -5.48 2.47 -8.25
CA GLU A 36 -4.88 1.87 -7.07
C GLU A 36 -5.82 0.80 -6.48
N LEU A 37 -5.26 -0.25 -5.89
CA LEU A 37 -6.05 -1.32 -5.27
C LEU A 37 -5.66 -1.49 -3.80
N LEU A 38 -6.68 -1.58 -2.94
CA LEU A 38 -6.53 -2.05 -1.57
C LEU A 38 -7.02 -3.51 -1.50
N ALA A 39 -6.14 -4.43 -1.14
CA ALA A 39 -6.46 -5.84 -1.01
C ALA A 39 -6.49 -6.25 0.47
N THR A 40 -7.57 -6.89 0.91
CA THR A 40 -7.62 -7.56 2.22
C THR A 40 -6.92 -8.90 2.11
N VAL A 41 -5.92 -9.11 2.95
CA VAL A 41 -5.21 -10.39 3.11
C VAL A 41 -5.83 -11.14 4.28
N PHE A 42 -6.09 -12.43 4.08
CA PHE A 42 -6.72 -13.30 5.07
C PHE A 42 -5.70 -14.29 5.66
N ASP A 43 -5.86 -14.62 6.94
CA ASP A 43 -5.07 -15.63 7.63
C ASP A 43 -5.48 -17.07 7.20
N GLN A 44 -4.83 -18.08 7.80
CA GLN A 44 -5.10 -19.50 7.50
C GLN A 44 -6.52 -19.95 7.89
N ASP A 45 -7.18 -19.22 8.80
CA ASP A 45 -8.55 -19.48 9.24
C ASP A 45 -9.58 -18.67 8.42
N GLY A 46 -9.13 -17.89 7.43
CA GLY A 46 -9.98 -17.05 6.60
C GLY A 46 -10.45 -15.76 7.28
N ARG A 47 -9.77 -15.29 8.33
CA ARG A 47 -10.05 -13.99 8.96
C ARG A 47 -9.22 -12.89 8.33
N PRO A 48 -9.74 -11.65 8.19
CA PRO A 48 -8.94 -10.51 7.75
C PRO A 48 -7.74 -10.28 8.68
N ASP A 49 -6.53 -10.31 8.13
CA ASP A 49 -5.27 -10.14 8.87
C ASP A 49 -4.77 -8.70 8.71
N HIS A 50 -4.55 -8.27 7.46
CA HIS A 50 -4.09 -6.94 7.13
C HIS A 50 -4.55 -6.52 5.72
N ALA A 51 -4.25 -5.28 5.35
CA ALA A 51 -4.47 -4.77 4.01
C ALA A 51 -3.13 -4.46 3.31
N GLU A 52 -3.12 -4.63 2.00
CA GLU A 52 -2.01 -4.25 1.12
C GLU A 52 -2.45 -3.18 0.14
N LEU A 53 -1.61 -2.15 -0.05
CA LEU A 53 -1.81 -1.12 -1.06
C LEU A 53 -0.97 -1.44 -2.30
N TRP A 54 -1.65 -1.57 -3.43
CA TRP A 54 -1.08 -1.85 -4.73
C TRP A 54 -1.17 -0.60 -5.60
N LEU A 55 0.00 -0.12 -6.04
CA LEU A 55 0.16 1.11 -6.83
C LEU A 55 0.76 0.79 -8.18
N ALA A 56 0.22 1.39 -9.24
CA ALA A 56 0.87 1.39 -10.55
C ALA A 56 2.07 2.34 -10.52
N ILE A 57 3.25 1.83 -10.88
CA ILE A 57 4.51 2.59 -10.85
C ILE A 57 5.29 2.43 -12.15
N ALA A 58 6.09 3.44 -12.48
CA ALA A 58 7.11 3.38 -13.51
C ALA A 58 8.48 3.74 -12.92
N PRO A 59 9.60 3.28 -13.50
CA PRO A 59 10.92 3.79 -13.16
C PRO A 59 10.97 5.32 -13.33
N MET A 60 11.73 6.00 -12.47
CA MET A 60 12.16 7.37 -12.76
C MET A 60 13.29 7.34 -13.79
N ASP A 61 13.29 8.31 -14.70
CA ASP A 61 14.35 8.51 -15.70
C ASP A 61 15.69 8.95 -15.07
#